data_AF-A0A2X5R155-F1
#
_entry.id   AF-A0A2X5R155-F1
#
_cell.length_a   1.000
_cell.length_b   1.000
_cell.length_c   1.000
_cell.angle_alpha   90.00
_cell.angle_beta   90.00
_cell.angle_gamma   90.00
#
_symmetry.space_group_name_H-M   'P 1'
#
loop_
_entity.id
_entity.type
_entity.pdbx_description
1 polymer ?
#
loop_
_entity_poly.entity_id
_entity_poly.type
_entity_poly.pdbx_seq_one_letter_code
_entity_poly.pdbx_strand_id
1 'polypeptide(L)' 'MPGKWFVIRGSGALPELQHWPKTRQISDRCDTSIYVTRAILLQLVDEGKVLKSPELYFNSLRWYIRKR' A
#
# COMPACT_ATOMS: atom_id res chain seq x y z
N MET A 1 -5.11 -13.70 -18.85
CA MET A 1 -4.21 -14.10 -17.75
C MET A 1 -3.95 -12.87 -16.88
N PRO A 2 -4.61 -12.69 -15.73
CA PRO A 2 -4.36 -11.56 -14.85
C PRO A 2 -3.17 -11.88 -13.94
N GLY A 3 -2.27 -10.91 -13.71
CA GLY A 3 -1.18 -11.08 -12.73
C GLY A 3 0.16 -10.45 -13.06
N LYS A 4 0.27 -9.58 -14.07
CA LYS A 4 1.50 -8.81 -14.29
C LYS A 4 1.48 -7.58 -13.37
N TRP A 5 1.95 -7.76 -12.15
CA TRP A 5 2.20 -6.67 -11.22
C TRP A 5 3.30 -5.79 -11.79
N PHE A 6 2.92 -4.58 -12.23
CA PHE A 6 3.87 -3.61 -12.74
C PHE A 6 4.76 -3.13 -11.57
N VAL A 7 5.98 -3.64 -11.49
CA VAL A 7 7.07 -2.95 -10.79
C VAL A 7 7.42 -1.74 -11.66
N ILE A 8 6.87 -0.58 -11.33
CA ILE A 8 7.15 0.65 -12.05
C ILE A 8 8.59 1.07 -11.71
N ARG A 9 9.51 0.87 -12.66
CA ARG A 9 10.84 1.50 -12.65
C ARG A 9 10.65 3.00 -12.89
N GLY A 10 10.32 3.74 -11.82
CA GLY A 10 10.42 5.20 -11.76
C GLY A 10 11.72 5.59 -11.09
N SER A 11 12.43 6.55 -11.66
CA SER A 11 13.75 7.08 -11.29
C SER A 11 13.77 7.79 -9.93
N GLY A 12 13.66 7.00 -8.87
CA GLY A 12 13.82 7.33 -7.47
C GLY A 12 13.49 6.07 -6.68
N ALA A 13 14.49 5.45 -6.04
CA ALA A 13 14.27 4.18 -5.34
C ALA A 13 13.11 4.31 -4.36
N LEU A 14 12.10 3.43 -4.46
CA LEU A 14 11.05 3.37 -3.46
C LEU A 14 11.71 3.17 -2.08
N PRO A 15 11.20 3.82 -1.03
CA PRO A 15 11.74 3.60 0.30
C PRO A 15 11.58 2.13 0.68
N GLU A 16 12.45 1.62 1.53
CA GLU A 16 12.35 0.24 2.03
C GLU A 16 10.99 -0.01 2.70
N LEU A 17 10.51 -1.26 2.63
CA LEU A 17 9.20 -1.67 3.15
C LEU A 17 9.00 -1.33 4.64
N GLN A 18 10.08 -1.21 5.42
CA GLN A 18 10.03 -0.81 6.82
C GLN A 18 9.47 0.60 7.04
N HIS A 19 9.67 1.50 6.06
CA HIS A 19 9.19 2.88 6.10
C HIS A 19 7.74 3.03 5.63
N TRP A 20 7.17 1.97 5.05
CA TRP A 20 5.81 2.01 4.55
C TRP A 20 4.82 1.82 5.71
N PRO A 21 3.77 2.64 5.83
CA PRO A 21 2.77 2.49 6.87
C PRO A 21 2.03 1.15 6.78
N LYS A 22 1.68 0.61 7.96
CA LYS A 22 0.73 -0.51 8.09
C LYS A 22 -0.70 0.00 7.97
N THR A 23 -1.63 -0.88 7.62
CA THR A 23 -3.08 -0.56 7.61
C THR A 23 -3.54 0.07 8.93
N ARG A 24 -3.09 -0.48 10.06
CA ARG A 24 -3.46 0.03 11.40
C ARG A 24 -2.99 1.46 11.66
N GLN A 25 -1.78 1.79 11.24
CA GLN A 25 -1.27 3.16 11.41
C GLN A 25 -2.07 4.18 10.58
N ILE A 26 -2.59 3.76 9.43
CA ILE A 26 -3.44 4.59 8.58
C ILE A 26 -4.84 4.69 9.22
N SER A 27 -5.41 3.58 9.68
CA SER A 27 -6.74 3.56 10.30
C SER A 27 -6.79 4.43 11.56
N ASP A 28 -5.79 4.30 12.43
CA ASP A 28 -5.70 5.04 13.69
C ASP A 28 -5.56 6.55 13.44
N ARG A 29 -4.84 6.96 12.38
CA ARG A 29 -4.68 8.38 12.01
C ARG A 29 -5.94 8.98 11.37
N CYS A 30 -6.76 8.15 10.74
CA CYS A 30 -7.98 8.58 10.05
C CYS A 30 -9.25 8.34 10.89
N ASP A 31 -9.10 7.92 12.15
CA ASP A 31 -10.19 7.56 13.07
C ASP A 31 -11.25 6.66 12.41
N THR A 32 -10.78 5.59 11.77
CA THR A 32 -11.64 4.66 11.03
C THR A 32 -11.28 3.21 11.36
N SER A 33 -12.16 2.27 11.01
CA SER A 33 -11.87 0.87 11.26
C SER A 33 -10.78 0.33 10.33
N ILE A 34 -9.93 -0.56 10.85
CA ILE A 34 -8.88 -1.23 10.07
C ILE A 34 -9.44 -1.99 8.85
N TYR A 35 -10.67 -2.47 8.92
CA TYR A 35 -11.34 -3.17 7.82
C TYR A 35 -11.77 -2.21 6.71
N VAL A 36 -12.37 -1.07 7.08
CA VAL A 36 -12.75 -0.01 6.13
C VAL A 36 -11.51 0.57 5.46
N THR A 37 -10.47 0.88 6.23
CA THR A 37 -9.19 1.35 5.67
C THR A 37 -8.62 0.35 4.67
N ARG A 38 -8.61 -0.94 5.00
CA ARG A 38 -8.09 -1.97 4.08
C ARG A 38 -8.89 -2.03 2.78
N ALA A 39 -10.22 -1.98 2.86
CA ALA A 39 -11.08 -2.00 1.68
C ALA A 39 -10.78 -0.80 0.75
N ILE A 40 -10.68 0.40 1.32
CA ILE A 40 -10.35 1.63 0.57
C ILE A 40 -8.95 1.52 -0.05
N LEU A 41 -7.95 1.06 0.70
CA LEU A 41 -6.58 0.96 0.19
C LEU A 41 -6.45 -0.05 -0.94
N LEU A 42 -7.19 -1.16 -0.89
CA LEU A 42 -7.23 -2.13 -2.00
C LEU A 42 -7.87 -1.52 -3.25
N GLN A 43 -8.99 -0.82 -3.10
CA GLN A 43 -9.62 -0.08 -4.19
C GLN A 43 -8.65 0.94 -4.83
N LEU A 44 -7.88 1.65 -4.01
CA LEU A 44 -6.87 2.62 -4.50
C LEU A 44 -5.67 1.95 -5.18
N VAL A 45 -5.36 0.68 -4.86
CA VAL A 45 -4.37 -0.12 -5.59
C VAL A 45 -4.88 -0.47 -6.97
N ASP A 46 -6.15 -0.88 -7.07
CA ASP A 46 -6.79 -1.20 -8.35
C ASP A 46 -6.86 0.04 -9.26
N GLU A 47 -7.05 1.22 -8.67
CA GLU A 47 -6.99 2.52 -9.36
C GLU A 47 -5.55 3.02 -9.67
N GLY A 48 -4.51 2.29 -9.24
CA GLY A 48 -3.11 2.67 -9.44
C GLY A 48 -2.66 3.92 -8.67
N LYS A 49 -3.39 4.30 -7.61
CA LYS A 49 -3.08 5.46 -6.75
C LYS A 49 -2.18 5.10 -5.58
N VAL A 50 -2.27 3.87 -5.09
CA VAL A 50 -1.48 3.34 -3.97
C VAL A 50 -0.77 2.06 -4.42
N LEU A 51 0.44 1.82 -3.88
CA LEU A 51 1.12 0.55 -4.01
C LEU A 51 0.94 -0.27 -2.73
N LYS A 52 0.75 -1.56 -2.90
CA LYS A 52 0.76 -2.55 -1.81
C LYS A 52 2.10 -3.29 -1.83
N SER A 53 2.60 -3.68 -0.66
CA SER A 53 3.68 -4.68 -0.63
C SER A 53 3.26 -5.96 -1.36
N PRO A 54 4.18 -6.59 -2.13
CA PRO A 54 3.88 -7.83 -2.82
C PRO A 54 3.56 -8.95 -1.82
N GLU A 55 4.24 -8.97 -0.69
CA GLU A 55 4.08 -9.93 0.39
C GLU A 55 3.79 -9.25 1.73
N LEU A 56 3.44 -10.05 2.73
CA LEU A 56 3.31 -9.57 4.10
C LEU A 56 4.69 -9.30 4.67
N TYR A 57 4.93 -8.08 5.17
CA TYR A 57 6.14 -7.73 5.88
C TYR A 57 5.88 -7.74 7.38
N PHE A 58 6.44 -8.71 8.09
CA PHE A 58 6.10 -9.03 9.50
C PHE A 58 4.59 -9.18 9.71
N ASN A 59 3.95 -10.08 8.94
CA ASN A 59 2.51 -10.38 9.01
C ASN A 59 1.59 -9.17 8.75
N SER A 60 2.10 -8.10 8.14
CA SER A 60 1.33 -6.88 7.86
C SER A 60 1.51 -6.46 6.41
N LEU A 61 0.41 -6.05 5.77
CA LEU A 61 0.46 -5.34 4.49
C LEU A 61 1.04 -3.95 4.70
N ARG A 62 1.85 -3.52 3.74
CA ARG A 62 2.47 -2.20 3.70
C ARG A 62 1.95 -1.42 2.51
N TRP A 63 1.81 -0.11 2.70
CA TRP A 63 1.18 0.77 1.71
C TRP A 63 2.08 1.95 1.37
N TYR A 64 2.21 2.25 0.10
CA TYR A 64 2.95 3.42 -0.37
C TYR A 64 2.03 4.28 -1.23
N ILE A 65 1.81 5.51 -0.77
CA ILE A 65 1.05 6.50 -1.52
C ILE A 65 2.03 7.13 -2.50
N ARG A 66 1.81 6.92 -3.81
CA ARG A 66 2.65 7.50 -4.85
C ARG A 66 2.43 9.01 -4.85
N LYS A 67 3.42 9.79 -4.39
CA LYS A 67 3.44 11.23 -4.61
C LYS A 67 3.53 11.48 -6.12
N ARG A 68 2.64 12.33 -6.64
CA ARG A 68 2.76 12.89 -7.99
C ARG A 68 3.83 13.97 -8.00
#